data_AF-A0A661NJH5-F1
#
_entry.id   AF-A0A661NJH5-F1
#
_cell.length_a   1.000
_cell.length_b   1.000
_cell.length_c   1.000
_cell.angle_alpha   90.00
_cell.angle_beta   90.00
_cell.angle_gamma   90.00
#
_symmetry.space_group_name_H-M   'P 1'
#
loop_
_entity.id
_entity.type
_entity.pdbx_description
1 polymer ?
#
loop_
_entity_poly.entity_id
_entity_poly.type
_entity_poly.pdbx_seq_one_letter_code
_entity_poly.pdbx_strand_id
1 'polypeptide(L)'
;MAGIFIGLTTPRKLPNPARLVGKVIVLDIAFASEGGGRRNSFEHTTLRFIEKLGPRLVRWVDHHDSTFHRRFVDDERFVLATKAQHGACPEMISPQLVEAVGSVDTIVCHNDFDGLASAAKWLCGGHEPYPGCDADARAIDTRIGEPGDFGRRFDRALRARPRDADLGLAVLAHLATQLTHGAPWAIIDQAAHELSALEESARTLASGYRSLTDELVCVDVTARDSPYDRTLLLLLGQRRATMAAVIDGDTTTFAAPFDSGINFVECFGLSGGMPTLVSINRRKLAGALTTLGVGAAAALEVAEPPSARD
;
A
#
# COMPACT_ATOMS: atom_id res chain seq x y z
N MET A 1 15.79 -3.86 -19.92
CA MET A 1 15.52 -4.80 -18.81
C MET A 1 15.75 -6.26 -19.23
N ALA A 2 16.76 -6.57 -20.06
CA ALA A 2 16.97 -7.96 -20.48
C ALA A 2 17.60 -8.75 -19.33
N GLY A 3 16.87 -9.75 -18.81
CA GLY A 3 17.42 -10.75 -17.89
C GLY A 3 16.94 -10.70 -16.43
N ILE A 4 16.18 -9.69 -16.00
CA ILE A 4 15.61 -9.63 -14.63
C ILE A 4 14.11 -9.90 -14.69
N PHE A 5 13.64 -10.84 -13.86
CA PHE A 5 12.21 -11.12 -13.69
C PHE A 5 11.58 -10.14 -12.69
N ILE A 6 10.42 -9.58 -13.03
CA ILE A 6 9.66 -8.67 -12.16
C ILE A 6 8.38 -9.35 -11.67
N GLY A 7 8.21 -9.42 -10.36
CA GLY A 7 7.00 -9.90 -9.70
C GLY A 7 6.25 -8.80 -8.96
N LEU A 8 5.22 -8.23 -9.58
CA LEU A 8 4.33 -7.26 -8.92
C LEU A 8 3.37 -7.98 -7.98
N THR A 9 3.29 -7.55 -6.73
CA THR A 9 2.48 -8.24 -5.71
C THR A 9 1.93 -7.29 -4.64
N THR A 10 1.20 -7.86 -3.69
CA THR A 10 0.76 -7.20 -2.45
C THR A 10 1.09 -8.12 -1.27
N PRO A 11 1.18 -7.61 -0.02
CA PRO A 11 1.48 -8.41 1.17
C PRO A 11 0.59 -9.64 1.35
N ARG A 12 -0.64 -9.58 0.83
CA ARG A 12 -1.65 -10.64 0.98
C ARG A 12 -1.59 -11.71 -0.12
N LYS A 13 -0.80 -11.51 -1.19
CA LYS A 13 -0.78 -12.41 -2.35
C LYS A 13 0.62 -12.54 -2.96
N LEU A 14 1.58 -12.92 -2.13
CA LEU A 14 2.97 -13.16 -2.57
C LEU A 14 3.05 -14.20 -3.70
N PRO A 15 4.00 -14.03 -4.65
CA PRO A 15 4.18 -14.98 -5.74
C PRO A 15 4.62 -16.36 -5.24
N ASN A 16 4.47 -17.38 -6.07
CA ASN A 16 4.98 -18.72 -5.74
C ASN A 16 6.53 -18.71 -5.74
N PRO A 17 7.21 -18.97 -4.60
CA PRO A 17 8.67 -18.97 -4.53
C PRO A 17 9.36 -19.89 -5.54
N ALA A 18 8.72 -20.98 -5.95
CA ALA A 18 9.26 -21.94 -6.91
C ALA A 18 9.28 -21.41 -8.36
N ARG A 19 8.52 -20.34 -8.65
CA ARG A 19 8.50 -19.67 -9.97
C ARG A 19 9.46 -18.50 -10.06
N LEU A 20 10.02 -18.05 -8.93
CA LEU A 20 11.02 -17.00 -8.90
C LEU A 20 12.39 -17.61 -9.25
N VAL A 21 13.20 -16.89 -10.03
CA VAL A 21 14.45 -17.40 -10.57
C VAL A 21 15.63 -16.77 -9.83
N GLY A 22 16.67 -17.56 -9.57
CA GLY A 22 17.95 -17.09 -9.06
C GLY A 22 17.88 -16.29 -7.75
N LYS A 23 18.69 -15.25 -7.64
CA LYS A 23 18.72 -14.30 -6.52
C LYS A 23 17.51 -13.37 -6.58
N VAL A 24 16.79 -13.29 -5.46
CA VAL A 24 15.53 -12.59 -5.29
C VAL A 24 15.71 -11.45 -4.29
N ILE A 25 15.27 -10.27 -4.67
CA ILE A 25 15.02 -9.18 -3.72
C ILE A 25 13.52 -8.92 -3.57
N VAL A 26 13.13 -8.46 -2.40
CA VAL A 26 11.76 -8.05 -2.08
C VAL A 26 11.78 -6.59 -1.64
N LEU A 27 10.96 -5.75 -2.28
CA LEU A 27 10.95 -4.31 -2.06
C LEU A 27 9.52 -3.84 -1.75
N ASP A 28 9.37 -3.06 -0.68
CA ASP A 28 8.12 -2.44 -0.28
C ASP A 28 6.97 -3.43 -0.02
N ILE A 29 7.30 -4.63 0.45
CA ILE A 29 6.28 -5.62 0.82
C ILE A 29 6.22 -5.73 2.33
N ALA A 30 5.16 -5.16 2.90
CA ALA A 30 4.85 -5.33 4.31
C ALA A 30 4.76 -6.81 4.69
N PHE A 31 5.15 -7.12 5.91
CA PHE A 31 4.81 -8.39 6.53
C PHE A 31 3.28 -8.54 6.65
N ALA A 32 2.75 -9.69 6.21
CA ALA A 32 1.32 -9.93 6.20
C ALA A 32 0.74 -9.94 7.62
N SER A 33 -0.43 -9.34 7.80
CA SER A 33 -1.12 -9.27 9.10
C SER A 33 -2.55 -9.81 9.03
N GLU A 34 -3.10 -10.15 10.20
CA GLU A 34 -4.38 -10.84 10.37
C GLU A 34 -5.60 -9.97 10.03
N GLY A 35 -5.39 -8.73 9.55
CA GLY A 35 -6.46 -7.84 9.07
C GLY A 35 -7.30 -8.48 7.98
N GLY A 36 -6.68 -9.29 7.10
CA GLY A 36 -7.34 -10.07 6.05
C GLY A 36 -7.80 -11.48 6.46
N GLY A 37 -7.71 -11.85 7.74
CA GLY A 37 -8.04 -13.18 8.27
C GLY A 37 -6.84 -14.13 8.41
N ARG A 38 -7.06 -15.28 9.08
CA ARG A 38 -5.99 -16.18 9.55
C ARG A 38 -5.03 -16.69 8.46
N ARG A 39 -5.52 -16.88 7.23
CA ARG A 39 -4.70 -17.35 6.10
C ARG A 39 -3.79 -16.26 5.52
N ASN A 40 -4.04 -14.99 5.84
CA ASN A 40 -3.26 -13.84 5.41
C ASN A 40 -2.36 -13.31 6.54
N SER A 41 -1.88 -14.20 7.41
CA SER A 41 -0.99 -13.88 8.54
C SER A 41 0.48 -14.00 8.17
N PHE A 42 1.34 -13.46 9.03
CA PHE A 42 2.78 -13.55 8.89
C PHE A 42 3.26 -14.99 8.75
N GLU A 43 2.83 -15.92 9.62
CA GLU A 43 3.29 -17.31 9.63
C GLU A 43 2.91 -18.06 8.35
N HIS A 44 1.69 -17.84 7.85
CA HIS A 44 1.17 -18.60 6.71
C HIS A 44 1.57 -18.03 5.35
N THR A 45 1.85 -16.73 5.29
CA THR A 45 2.19 -16.02 4.05
C THR A 45 3.66 -15.62 4.02
N THR A 46 4.06 -14.68 4.87
CA THR A 46 5.39 -14.04 4.82
C THR A 46 6.50 -15.00 5.24
N LEU A 47 6.41 -15.61 6.42
CA LEU A 47 7.44 -16.53 6.92
C LEU A 47 7.64 -17.71 5.97
N ARG A 48 6.53 -18.32 5.52
CA ARG A 48 6.57 -19.41 4.54
C ARG A 48 7.23 -19.00 3.23
N PHE A 49 7.02 -17.77 2.77
CA PHE A 49 7.66 -17.24 1.57
C PHE A 49 9.17 -17.06 1.77
N ILE A 50 9.58 -16.47 2.90
CA ILE A 50 10.99 -16.30 3.31
C ILE A 50 11.70 -17.67 3.37
N GLU A 51 11.11 -18.64 4.09
CA GLU A 51 11.69 -19.98 4.27
C GLU A 51 11.84 -20.73 2.94
N LYS A 52 10.85 -20.62 2.04
CA LYS A 52 10.89 -21.26 0.72
C LYS A 52 11.83 -20.60 -0.27
N LEU A 53 12.09 -19.30 -0.14
CA LEU A 53 13.16 -18.65 -0.88
C LEU A 53 14.53 -19.10 -0.34
N GLY A 54 14.66 -19.21 0.98
CA GLY A 54 15.90 -19.61 1.63
C GLY A 54 17.05 -18.67 1.24
N PRO A 55 18.24 -19.19 0.87
CA PRO A 55 19.38 -18.38 0.45
C PRO A 55 19.16 -17.56 -0.83
N ARG A 56 18.10 -17.85 -1.61
CA ARG A 56 17.79 -17.04 -2.79
C ARG A 56 17.27 -15.66 -2.43
N LEU A 57 16.66 -15.49 -1.25
CA LEU A 57 16.35 -14.16 -0.75
C LEU A 57 17.67 -13.49 -0.37
N VAL A 58 18.07 -12.47 -1.11
CA VAL A 58 19.34 -11.73 -0.86
C VAL A 58 19.10 -10.35 -0.25
N ARG A 59 17.86 -9.83 -0.37
CA ARG A 59 17.45 -8.59 0.28
C ARG A 59 15.94 -8.50 0.45
N TRP A 60 15.48 -7.98 1.59
CA TRP A 60 14.13 -7.51 1.84
C TRP A 60 14.22 -6.07 2.37
N VAL A 61 13.74 -5.10 1.61
CA VAL A 61 13.68 -3.69 2.02
C VAL A 61 12.21 -3.33 2.20
N ASP A 62 11.84 -2.91 3.41
CA ASP A 62 10.47 -2.53 3.71
C ASP A 62 10.43 -1.53 4.88
N HIS A 63 9.42 -0.67 4.85
CA HIS A 63 9.24 0.41 5.81
C HIS A 63 7.88 0.38 6.51
N HIS A 64 7.13 -0.72 6.38
CA HIS A 64 5.85 -0.87 7.06
C HIS A 64 6.05 -1.34 8.49
N ASP A 65 5.12 -0.98 9.37
CA ASP A 65 5.24 -1.38 10.77
C ASP A 65 4.93 -2.87 10.93
N SER A 66 5.77 -3.60 11.66
CA SER A 66 5.45 -4.96 12.09
C SER A 66 6.13 -5.37 13.40
N THR A 67 5.35 -6.00 14.26
CA THR A 67 5.81 -6.63 15.51
C THR A 67 6.80 -7.79 15.26
N PHE A 68 6.87 -8.30 14.03
CA PHE A 68 7.78 -9.37 13.62
C PHE A 68 9.14 -8.87 13.13
N HIS A 69 9.37 -7.56 12.95
CA HIS A 69 10.69 -7.03 12.53
C HIS A 69 11.82 -7.51 13.45
N ARG A 70 11.58 -7.57 14.76
CA ARG A 70 12.55 -8.06 15.75
C ARG A 70 13.08 -9.47 15.46
N ARG A 71 12.34 -10.30 14.72
CA ARG A 71 12.79 -11.66 14.38
C ARG A 71 13.92 -11.68 13.35
N PHE A 72 14.13 -10.57 12.66
CA PHE A 72 15.07 -10.45 11.54
C PHE A 72 16.09 -9.33 11.74
N VAL A 73 16.18 -8.75 12.94
CA VAL A 73 17.10 -7.63 13.22
C VAL A 73 18.58 -8.01 13.02
N ASP A 74 18.93 -9.27 13.30
CA ASP A 74 20.28 -9.80 13.12
C ASP A 74 20.47 -10.52 11.76
N ASP A 75 19.43 -10.56 10.92
CA ASP A 75 19.50 -11.19 9.61
C ASP A 75 19.85 -10.14 8.55
N GLU A 76 21.09 -10.17 8.08
CA GLU A 76 21.63 -9.21 7.13
C GLU A 76 20.83 -9.12 5.83
N ARG A 77 19.94 -10.07 5.51
CA ARG A 77 19.06 -9.97 4.33
C ARG A 77 17.98 -8.90 4.51
N PHE A 78 17.69 -8.44 5.72
CA PHE A 78 16.56 -7.59 6.03
C PHE A 78 17.01 -6.16 6.33
N VAL A 79 16.46 -5.20 5.59
CA VAL A 79 16.58 -3.76 5.83
C VAL A 79 15.18 -3.27 6.13
N LEU A 80 14.81 -3.34 7.41
CA LEU A 80 13.47 -3.09 7.88
C LEU A 80 13.43 -1.81 8.70
N ALA A 81 12.49 -0.94 8.38
CA ALA A 81 12.19 0.27 9.11
C ALA A 81 10.70 0.36 9.44
N THR A 82 10.34 1.28 10.32
CA THR A 82 8.96 1.72 10.51
C THR A 82 8.66 2.88 9.57
N LYS A 83 7.37 3.13 9.34
CA LYS A 83 6.93 4.20 8.45
C LYS A 83 7.34 5.57 8.98
N ALA A 84 7.39 5.70 10.31
CA ALA A 84 7.83 6.91 10.98
C ALA A 84 9.32 7.20 10.76
N GLN A 85 10.15 6.17 10.61
CA GLN A 85 11.58 6.33 10.29
C GLN A 85 11.78 6.67 8.83
N HIS A 86 11.05 6.01 7.93
CA HIS A 86 11.12 6.20 6.50
C HIS A 86 9.74 6.34 5.89
N GLY A 87 9.45 7.50 5.30
CA GLY A 87 8.11 7.81 4.78
C GLY A 87 7.76 7.10 3.48
N ALA A 88 8.76 6.54 2.80
CA ALA A 88 8.68 5.83 1.52
C ALA A 88 9.80 4.78 1.47
N CYS A 89 9.61 3.66 0.77
CA CYS A 89 10.64 2.63 0.63
C CYS A 89 11.84 3.04 -0.26
N PRO A 90 11.70 3.81 -1.36
CA PRO A 90 12.81 4.21 -2.22
C PRO A 90 13.93 4.96 -1.48
N GLU A 91 13.64 5.80 -0.48
CA GLU A 91 14.66 6.53 0.28
C GLU A 91 15.60 5.60 1.07
N MET A 92 15.20 4.35 1.33
CA MET A 92 16.03 3.32 1.98
C MET A 92 16.97 2.60 1.00
N ILE A 93 16.78 2.77 -0.31
CA ILE A 93 17.60 2.13 -1.33
C ILE A 93 18.72 3.08 -1.72
N SER A 94 19.95 2.73 -1.34
CA SER A 94 21.16 3.50 -1.66
C SER A 94 22.04 2.81 -2.70
N PRO A 95 22.94 3.54 -3.39
CA PRO A 95 23.93 2.93 -4.28
C PRO A 95 24.80 1.88 -3.57
N GLN A 96 25.18 2.15 -2.32
CA GLN A 96 26.00 1.23 -1.52
C GLN A 96 25.26 -0.08 -1.22
N LEU A 97 23.95 0.00 -0.96
CA LEU A 97 23.12 -1.20 -0.74
C LEU A 97 23.04 -2.05 -2.00
N VAL A 98 22.79 -1.42 -3.16
CA VAL A 98 22.69 -2.13 -4.44
C VAL A 98 24.04 -2.75 -4.83
N GLU A 99 25.13 -2.02 -4.66
CA GLU A 99 26.50 -2.52 -4.91
C GLU A 99 26.84 -3.73 -4.01
N ALA A 100 26.53 -3.65 -2.71
CA ALA A 100 26.81 -4.72 -1.77
C ALA A 100 26.05 -6.03 -2.08
N VAL A 101 24.82 -5.93 -2.59
CA VAL A 101 24.03 -7.11 -3.00
C VAL A 101 24.50 -7.65 -4.36
N GLY A 102 24.92 -6.77 -5.26
CA GLY A 102 25.35 -7.12 -6.61
C GLY A 102 24.19 -7.52 -7.53
N SER A 103 24.47 -8.38 -8.51
CA SER A 103 23.45 -8.80 -9.48
C SER A 103 22.34 -9.63 -8.83
N VAL A 104 21.12 -9.40 -9.31
CA VAL A 104 19.89 -10.11 -8.92
C VAL A 104 19.19 -10.61 -10.17
N ASP A 105 18.46 -11.71 -10.05
CA ASP A 105 17.74 -12.34 -11.15
C ASP A 105 16.24 -12.02 -11.10
N THR A 106 15.72 -11.73 -9.89
CA THR A 106 14.31 -11.42 -9.67
C THR A 106 14.12 -10.25 -8.69
N ILE A 107 13.24 -9.33 -9.04
CA ILE A 107 12.72 -8.28 -8.15
C ILE A 107 11.25 -8.56 -7.89
N VAL A 108 10.88 -8.72 -6.62
CA VAL A 108 9.48 -8.74 -6.17
C VAL A 108 9.19 -7.41 -5.51
N CYS A 109 8.19 -6.66 -5.98
CA CYS A 109 7.85 -5.37 -5.40
C CYS A 109 6.35 -5.15 -5.29
N HIS A 110 5.97 -4.17 -4.48
CA HIS A 110 4.59 -3.70 -4.42
C HIS A 110 4.16 -3.10 -5.76
N ASN A 111 2.84 -3.08 -5.98
CA ASN A 111 2.26 -2.70 -7.26
C ASN A 111 1.70 -1.27 -7.29
N ASP A 112 1.95 -0.47 -6.26
CA ASP A 112 1.71 0.97 -6.26
C ASP A 112 2.99 1.76 -6.59
N PHE A 113 2.93 3.07 -6.49
CA PHE A 113 4.04 3.92 -6.91
C PHE A 113 5.30 3.70 -6.05
N ASP A 114 5.16 3.47 -4.75
CA ASP A 114 6.29 3.31 -3.82
C ASP A 114 7.12 2.05 -4.13
N GLY A 115 6.44 0.91 -4.34
CA GLY A 115 7.09 -0.33 -4.75
C GLY A 115 7.68 -0.29 -6.16
N LEU A 116 7.00 0.38 -7.11
CA LEU A 116 7.52 0.52 -8.48
C LEU A 116 8.72 1.48 -8.54
N ALA A 117 8.69 2.58 -7.80
CA ALA A 117 9.83 3.49 -7.65
C ALA A 117 11.00 2.78 -6.97
N SER A 118 10.74 1.95 -5.97
CA SER A 118 11.76 1.15 -5.29
C SER A 118 12.46 0.18 -6.25
N ALA A 119 11.68 -0.56 -7.05
CA ALA A 119 12.21 -1.46 -8.07
C ALA A 119 13.00 -0.72 -9.15
N ALA A 120 12.50 0.42 -9.62
CA ALA A 120 13.20 1.24 -10.60
C ALA A 120 14.53 1.78 -10.05
N LYS A 121 14.52 2.29 -8.83
CA LYS A 121 15.71 2.80 -8.14
C LYS A 121 16.77 1.72 -7.98
N TRP A 122 16.37 0.48 -7.67
CA TRP A 122 17.27 -0.67 -7.69
C TRP A 122 17.90 -0.89 -9.08
N LEU A 123 17.08 -0.89 -10.14
CA LEU A 123 17.54 -1.04 -11.51
C LEU A 123 18.46 0.11 -11.97
N CYS A 124 18.31 1.29 -11.39
CA CYS A 124 19.16 2.46 -11.60
C CYS A 124 20.39 2.50 -10.67
N GLY A 125 20.77 1.37 -10.07
CA GLY A 125 21.97 1.28 -9.23
C GLY A 125 21.85 2.07 -7.93
N GLY A 126 20.64 2.19 -7.38
CA GLY A 126 20.34 2.92 -6.15
C GLY A 126 20.16 4.43 -6.33
N HIS A 127 20.15 4.94 -7.56
CA HIS A 127 19.90 6.35 -7.87
C HIS A 127 18.44 6.57 -8.24
N GLU A 128 17.90 7.74 -7.89
CA GLU A 128 16.53 8.10 -8.26
C GLU A 128 16.30 7.93 -9.78
N PRO A 129 15.16 7.33 -10.18
CA PRO A 129 14.73 7.24 -11.58
C PRO A 129 14.68 8.59 -12.28
N TYR A 130 14.31 9.65 -11.55
CA TYR A 130 14.35 11.03 -11.99
C TYR A 130 14.54 11.93 -10.76
N PRO A 131 15.06 13.17 -10.91
CA PRO A 131 15.25 14.06 -9.78
C PRO A 131 13.95 14.28 -8.99
N GLY A 132 13.95 13.95 -7.70
CA GLY A 132 12.80 14.09 -6.81
C GLY A 132 11.84 12.90 -6.77
N CYS A 133 12.18 11.77 -7.40
CA CYS A 133 11.35 10.56 -7.36
C CYS A 133 11.12 10.02 -5.94
N ASP A 134 12.12 10.09 -5.04
CA ASP A 134 11.95 9.69 -3.65
C ASP A 134 11.00 10.62 -2.91
N ALA A 135 11.08 11.93 -3.18
CA ALA A 135 10.20 12.93 -2.60
C ALA A 135 8.75 12.74 -3.08
N ASP A 136 8.56 12.43 -4.36
CA ASP A 136 7.26 12.08 -4.92
C ASP A 136 6.69 10.81 -4.27
N ALA A 137 7.51 9.77 -4.12
CA ALA A 137 7.11 8.52 -3.46
C ALA A 137 6.67 8.77 -2.01
N ARG A 138 7.46 9.54 -1.26
CA ARG A 138 7.12 9.99 0.10
C ARG A 138 5.82 10.77 0.15
N ALA A 139 5.62 11.74 -0.74
CA ALA A 139 4.41 12.55 -0.76
C ALA A 139 3.17 11.72 -1.07
N ILE A 140 3.29 10.79 -2.02
CA ILE A 140 2.20 9.89 -2.41
C ILE A 140 1.88 8.92 -1.27
N ASP A 141 2.88 8.31 -0.67
CA ASP A 141 2.66 7.20 0.25
C ASP A 141 2.27 7.66 1.66
N THR A 142 2.84 8.78 2.15
CA THR A 142 2.42 9.44 3.40
C THR A 142 1.19 10.33 3.25
N ARG A 143 0.85 10.72 2.01
CA ARG A 143 -0.15 11.77 1.71
C ARG A 143 0.19 13.14 2.33
N ILE A 144 1.46 13.40 2.63
CA ILE A 144 1.98 14.70 3.09
C ILE A 144 2.68 15.43 1.95
N GLY A 145 2.31 16.69 1.73
CA GLY A 145 2.86 17.49 0.64
C GLY A 145 2.21 17.15 -0.70
N GLU A 146 2.84 17.61 -1.78
CA GLU A 146 2.34 17.44 -3.15
C GLU A 146 3.43 16.77 -4.00
N PRO A 147 3.13 15.67 -4.70
CA PRO A 147 4.05 15.12 -5.67
C PRO A 147 4.20 16.07 -6.87
N GLY A 148 5.37 16.04 -7.50
CA GLY A 148 5.63 16.66 -8.78
C GLY A 148 4.82 16.04 -9.91
N ASP A 149 4.98 16.59 -11.12
CA ASP A 149 4.16 16.23 -12.27
C ASP A 149 4.28 14.75 -12.65
N PHE A 150 5.49 14.17 -12.56
CA PHE A 150 5.72 12.77 -12.85
C PHE A 150 5.09 11.86 -11.80
N GLY A 151 5.38 12.05 -10.51
CA GLY A 151 4.76 11.28 -9.43
C GLY A 151 3.24 11.36 -9.47
N ARG A 152 2.67 12.56 -9.64
CA ARG A 152 1.22 12.76 -9.77
C ARG A 152 0.64 11.98 -10.94
N ARG A 153 1.28 12.01 -12.10
CA ARG A 153 0.83 11.30 -13.30
C ARG A 153 0.80 9.79 -13.09
N PHE A 154 1.84 9.22 -12.49
CA PHE A 154 1.92 7.79 -12.17
C PHE A 154 0.93 7.37 -11.08
N ASP A 155 0.85 8.09 -9.96
CA ASP A 155 -0.14 7.83 -8.88
C ASP A 155 -1.56 7.81 -9.44
N ARG A 156 -1.90 8.79 -10.29
CA ARG A 156 -3.23 8.85 -10.90
C ARG A 156 -3.53 7.63 -11.77
N ALA A 157 -2.59 7.21 -12.61
CA ALA A 157 -2.75 6.04 -13.45
C ALA A 157 -2.93 4.76 -12.62
N LEU A 158 -2.07 4.56 -11.60
CA LEU A 158 -2.10 3.38 -10.75
C LEU A 158 -3.36 3.30 -9.89
N ARG A 159 -3.87 4.44 -9.40
CA ARG A 159 -5.14 4.51 -8.67
C ARG A 159 -6.34 4.22 -9.56
N ALA A 160 -6.29 4.56 -10.84
CA ALA A 160 -7.36 4.24 -11.78
C ALA A 160 -7.46 2.74 -12.04
N ARG A 161 -6.30 2.06 -12.10
CA ARG A 161 -6.22 0.62 -12.43
C ARG A 161 -5.29 -0.15 -11.48
N PRO A 162 -5.63 -0.26 -10.17
CA PRO A 162 -4.72 -0.77 -9.13
C PRO A 162 -4.41 -2.27 -9.23
N ARG A 163 -5.00 -2.98 -10.19
CA ARG A 163 -4.79 -4.42 -10.43
C ARG A 163 -4.25 -4.71 -11.84
N ASP A 164 -3.98 -3.68 -12.62
CA ASP A 164 -3.46 -3.80 -13.98
C ASP A 164 -1.94 -3.96 -13.92
N ALA A 165 -1.49 -5.20 -14.01
CA ALA A 165 -0.07 -5.53 -13.96
C ALA A 165 0.69 -4.99 -15.19
N ASP A 166 0.04 -4.90 -16.35
CA ASP A 166 0.65 -4.39 -17.57
C ASP A 166 0.91 -2.88 -17.44
N LEU A 167 -0.04 -2.15 -16.84
CA LEU A 167 0.17 -0.74 -16.48
C LEU A 167 1.33 -0.60 -15.48
N GLY A 168 1.37 -1.42 -14.42
CA GLY A 168 2.47 -1.39 -13.44
C GLY A 168 3.83 -1.62 -14.08
N LEU A 169 3.93 -2.58 -15.01
CA LEU A 169 5.17 -2.84 -15.77
C LEU A 169 5.51 -1.70 -16.74
N ALA A 170 4.52 -1.03 -17.34
CA ALA A 170 4.74 0.15 -18.16
C ALA A 170 5.31 1.32 -17.35
N VAL A 171 4.75 1.58 -16.16
CA VAL A 171 5.28 2.58 -15.21
C VAL A 171 6.72 2.25 -14.82
N LEU A 172 6.99 1.00 -14.42
CA LEU A 172 8.34 0.56 -14.09
C LEU A 172 9.31 0.75 -15.27
N ALA A 173 8.90 0.45 -16.50
CA ALA A 173 9.73 0.64 -17.68
C ALA A 173 10.10 2.11 -17.92
N HIS A 174 9.17 3.04 -17.69
CA HIS A 174 9.48 4.48 -17.74
C HIS A 174 10.49 4.88 -16.68
N LEU A 175 10.28 4.45 -15.44
CA LEU A 175 11.16 4.79 -14.32
C LEU A 175 12.56 4.18 -14.51
N ALA A 176 12.65 2.90 -14.88
CA ALA A 176 13.92 2.19 -15.06
C ALA A 176 14.77 2.70 -16.23
N THR A 177 14.18 3.43 -17.18
CA THR A 177 14.88 4.11 -18.28
C THR A 177 15.19 5.57 -17.96
N GLN A 178 14.99 5.96 -16.71
CA GLN A 178 15.18 7.31 -16.20
C GLN A 178 14.44 8.38 -17.03
N LEU A 179 13.26 8.00 -17.54
CA LEU A 179 12.43 8.82 -18.43
C LEU A 179 13.11 9.19 -19.77
N THR A 180 14.29 8.65 -20.09
CA THR A 180 15.06 9.00 -21.30
C THR A 180 14.65 8.18 -22.53
N HIS A 181 14.18 6.95 -22.32
CA HIS A 181 13.79 6.02 -23.37
C HIS A 181 12.52 5.27 -22.96
N GLY A 182 11.37 5.95 -23.00
CA GLY A 182 10.14 5.46 -22.40
C GLY A 182 9.39 4.41 -23.22
N ALA A 183 8.66 3.56 -22.50
CA ALA A 183 7.45 2.94 -23.01
C ALA A 183 6.45 4.02 -23.48
N PRO A 184 5.34 3.67 -24.16
CA PRO A 184 4.39 4.66 -24.62
C PRO A 184 3.67 5.32 -23.43
N TRP A 185 3.84 6.63 -23.24
CA TRP A 185 3.08 7.41 -22.25
C TRP A 185 1.55 7.29 -22.41
N ALA A 186 1.08 6.96 -23.62
CA ALA A 186 -0.34 6.83 -23.94
C ALA A 186 -1.11 5.89 -22.99
N ILE A 187 -0.52 4.78 -22.54
CA ILE A 187 -1.22 3.86 -21.62
C ILE A 187 -1.36 4.46 -20.22
N ILE A 188 -0.35 5.18 -19.75
CA ILE A 188 -0.34 5.86 -18.45
C ILE A 188 -1.31 7.04 -18.47
N ASP A 189 -1.30 7.84 -19.54
CA ASP A 189 -2.20 8.99 -19.68
C ASP A 189 -3.65 8.56 -19.76
N GLN A 190 -3.93 7.53 -20.56
CA GLN A 190 -5.27 6.99 -20.69
C GLN A 190 -5.78 6.49 -19.32
N ALA A 191 -4.97 5.74 -18.57
CA ALA A 191 -5.32 5.31 -17.23
C ALA A 191 -5.49 6.51 -16.26
N ALA A 192 -4.60 7.50 -16.29
CA ALA A 192 -4.70 8.68 -15.43
C ALA A 192 -5.96 9.51 -15.72
N HIS A 193 -6.41 9.57 -16.97
CA HIS A 193 -7.64 10.24 -17.38
C HIS A 193 -8.88 9.54 -16.81
N GLU A 194 -8.90 8.20 -16.80
CA GLU A 194 -9.98 7.38 -16.25
C GLU A 194 -10.23 7.62 -14.75
N LEU A 195 -9.20 8.04 -14.01
CA LEU A 195 -9.34 8.37 -12.59
C LEU A 195 -10.41 9.45 -12.34
N SER A 196 -10.61 10.38 -13.28
CA SER A 196 -11.53 11.51 -13.09
C SER A 196 -12.97 11.06 -12.80
N ALA A 197 -13.45 10.01 -13.46
CA ALA A 197 -14.79 9.45 -13.19
C ALA A 197 -14.87 8.77 -11.81
N LEU A 198 -13.78 8.12 -11.39
CA LEU A 198 -13.69 7.50 -10.06
C LEU A 198 -13.63 8.55 -8.95
N GLU A 199 -12.97 9.68 -9.20
CA GLU A 199 -12.91 10.82 -8.29
C GLU A 199 -14.29 11.47 -8.13
N GLU A 200 -15.04 11.63 -9.23
CA GLU A 200 -16.40 12.16 -9.18
C GLU A 200 -17.35 11.24 -8.40
N SER A 201 -17.25 9.92 -8.63
CA SER A 201 -17.99 8.93 -7.83
C SER A 201 -17.62 9.01 -6.34
N ALA A 202 -16.33 9.14 -6.02
CA ALA A 202 -15.89 9.32 -4.64
C ALA A 202 -16.43 10.62 -4.00
N ARG A 203 -16.48 11.73 -4.74
CA ARG A 203 -17.09 13.00 -4.26
C ARG A 203 -18.57 12.86 -3.99
N THR A 204 -19.29 12.15 -4.87
CA THR A 204 -20.71 11.84 -4.67
C THR A 204 -20.92 11.01 -3.41
N LEU A 205 -20.18 9.91 -3.26
CA LEU A 205 -20.26 9.02 -2.10
C LEU A 205 -19.87 9.72 -0.80
N ALA A 206 -18.94 10.70 -0.84
CA ALA A 206 -18.53 11.45 0.34
C ALA A 206 -19.69 12.23 0.99
N SER A 207 -20.76 12.56 0.26
CA SER A 207 -21.97 13.15 0.85
C SER A 207 -22.60 12.26 1.93
N GLY A 208 -22.43 10.93 1.83
CA GLY A 208 -22.98 9.94 2.77
C GLY A 208 -22.18 9.72 4.06
N TYR A 209 -21.09 10.44 4.29
CA TYR A 209 -20.35 10.36 5.56
C TYR A 209 -21.22 10.79 6.74
N ARG A 210 -21.26 9.96 7.78
CA ARG A 210 -21.92 10.21 9.07
C ARG A 210 -20.86 10.33 10.17
N SER A 211 -21.03 11.28 11.09
CA SER A 211 -20.20 11.36 12.29
C SER A 211 -20.57 10.22 13.24
N LEU A 212 -19.59 9.46 13.70
CA LEU A 212 -19.76 8.47 14.77
C LEU A 212 -19.23 8.99 16.10
N THR A 213 -18.19 9.83 16.05
CA THR A 213 -17.68 10.66 17.14
C THR A 213 -17.28 12.02 16.57
N ASP A 214 -16.71 12.90 17.40
CA ASP A 214 -16.12 14.18 16.93
C ASP A 214 -14.87 13.96 16.07
N GLU A 215 -14.19 12.81 16.22
CA GLU A 215 -12.95 12.48 15.53
C GLU A 215 -13.10 11.44 14.41
N LEU A 216 -14.26 10.77 14.28
CA LEU A 216 -14.47 9.68 13.33
C LEU A 216 -15.73 9.87 12.49
N VAL A 217 -15.55 9.87 11.17
CA VAL A 217 -16.65 9.76 10.20
C VAL A 217 -16.62 8.41 9.48
N CYS A 218 -17.80 7.90 9.15
CA CYS A 218 -17.96 6.63 8.44
C CYS A 218 -18.94 6.75 7.27
N VAL A 219 -18.64 6.07 6.16
CA VAL A 219 -19.54 5.88 5.03
C VAL A 219 -19.62 4.40 4.66
N ASP A 220 -20.83 3.90 4.41
CA ASP A 220 -21.04 2.57 3.84
C ASP A 220 -21.37 2.73 2.36
N VAL A 221 -20.49 2.22 1.50
CA VAL A 221 -20.61 2.28 0.04
C VAL A 221 -20.88 0.90 -0.56
N THR A 222 -21.32 -0.06 0.25
CA THR A 222 -21.62 -1.44 -0.18
C THR A 222 -22.66 -1.47 -1.30
N ALA A 223 -23.67 -0.58 -1.26
CA ALA A 223 -24.75 -0.51 -2.23
C ALA A 223 -24.47 0.42 -3.43
N ARG A 224 -23.22 0.81 -3.67
CA ARG A 224 -22.87 1.70 -4.79
C ARG A 224 -23.06 1.00 -6.15
N ASP A 225 -23.38 1.80 -7.17
CA ASP A 225 -23.58 1.32 -8.55
C ASP A 225 -22.36 1.49 -9.46
N SER A 226 -21.32 2.19 -9.00
CA SER A 226 -20.12 2.47 -9.80
C SER A 226 -18.82 2.31 -9.00
N PRO A 227 -17.69 2.02 -9.68
CA PRO A 227 -16.37 2.10 -9.07
C PRO A 227 -16.05 3.52 -8.61
N TYR A 228 -15.16 3.64 -7.62
CA TYR A 228 -14.77 4.91 -7.02
C TYR A 228 -13.31 4.87 -6.61
N ASP A 229 -12.73 6.06 -6.45
CA ASP A 229 -11.40 6.21 -5.90
C ASP A 229 -11.46 6.18 -4.37
N ARG A 230 -11.06 5.04 -3.79
CA ARG A 230 -11.06 4.84 -2.33
C ARG A 230 -10.11 5.80 -1.62
N THR A 231 -8.95 6.08 -2.19
CA THR A 231 -7.97 7.00 -1.59
C THR A 231 -8.60 8.38 -1.46
N LEU A 232 -9.20 8.89 -2.54
CA LEU A 232 -9.89 10.19 -2.46
C LEU A 232 -11.06 10.15 -1.48
N LEU A 233 -11.87 9.09 -1.46
CA LEU A 233 -13.00 9.00 -0.54
C LEU A 233 -12.55 9.08 0.93
N LEU A 234 -11.47 8.39 1.30
CA LEU A 234 -10.89 8.45 2.65
C LEU A 234 -10.36 9.85 2.97
N LEU A 235 -9.63 10.48 2.05
CA LEU A 235 -9.12 11.85 2.22
C LEU A 235 -10.27 12.87 2.38
N LEU A 236 -11.39 12.69 1.67
CA LEU A 236 -12.59 13.52 1.83
C LEU A 236 -13.24 13.33 3.21
N GLY A 237 -13.19 12.12 3.77
CA GLY A 237 -13.60 11.87 5.14
C GLY A 237 -12.70 12.56 6.15
N GLN A 238 -11.38 12.54 5.94
CA GLN A 238 -10.39 13.19 6.80
C GLN A 238 -10.52 14.73 6.85
N ARG A 239 -11.16 15.33 5.84
CA ARG A 239 -11.52 16.76 5.87
C ARG A 239 -12.68 17.08 6.81
N ARG A 240 -13.46 16.07 7.22
CA ARG A 240 -14.63 16.21 8.09
C ARG A 240 -14.30 15.87 9.54
N ALA A 241 -13.40 14.92 9.77
CA ALA A 241 -12.91 14.52 11.08
C ALA A 241 -11.51 13.90 10.95
N THR A 242 -10.76 13.77 12.04
CA THR A 242 -9.38 13.23 12.02
C THR A 242 -9.30 11.83 11.39
N MET A 243 -10.30 10.99 11.63
CA MET A 243 -10.36 9.61 11.13
C MET A 243 -11.54 9.44 10.16
N ALA A 244 -11.30 8.65 9.11
CA ALA A 244 -12.33 8.24 8.16
C ALA A 244 -12.41 6.71 8.07
N ALA A 245 -13.63 6.18 8.00
CA ALA A 245 -13.91 4.78 7.74
C ALA A 245 -14.77 4.62 6.49
N VAL A 246 -14.38 3.72 5.59
CA VAL A 246 -15.16 3.32 4.40
C VAL A 246 -15.48 1.84 4.50
N ILE A 247 -16.77 1.51 4.56
CA ILE A 247 -17.28 0.13 4.52
C ILE A 247 -17.63 -0.20 3.07
N ASP A 248 -17.09 -1.31 2.57
CA ASP A 248 -17.26 -1.78 1.20
C ASP A 248 -17.38 -3.32 1.21
N GLY A 249 -18.62 -3.81 1.20
CA GLY A 249 -18.91 -5.23 1.34
C GLY A 249 -18.42 -5.76 2.69
N ASP A 250 -17.54 -6.76 2.64
CA ASP A 250 -16.97 -7.44 3.82
C ASP A 250 -15.71 -6.77 4.37
N THR A 251 -15.31 -5.61 3.84
CA THR A 251 -14.09 -4.91 4.25
C THR A 251 -14.43 -3.51 4.76
N THR A 252 -13.78 -3.12 5.86
CA THR A 252 -13.77 -1.72 6.31
C THR A 252 -12.35 -1.21 6.27
N THR A 253 -12.14 -0.06 5.64
CA THR A 253 -10.84 0.62 5.59
C THR A 253 -10.89 1.86 6.46
N PHE A 254 -9.94 1.98 7.38
CA PHE A 254 -9.76 3.13 8.25
C PHE A 254 -8.55 3.92 7.78
N ALA A 255 -8.65 5.25 7.81
CA ALA A 255 -7.56 6.14 7.48
C ALA A 255 -7.49 7.34 8.43
N ALA A 256 -6.28 7.78 8.76
CA ALA A 256 -5.98 9.03 9.48
C ALA A 256 -4.81 9.76 8.77
N PRO A 257 -4.61 11.07 9.00
CA PRO A 257 -3.41 11.77 8.55
C PRO A 257 -2.14 11.08 9.08
N PHE A 258 -1.08 11.03 8.28
CA PHE A 258 0.15 10.33 8.64
C PHE A 258 0.81 10.87 9.92
N ASP A 259 0.75 12.18 10.13
CA ASP A 259 1.28 12.91 11.27
C ASP A 259 0.30 13.06 12.44
N SER A 260 -0.84 12.37 12.41
CA SER A 260 -1.88 12.47 13.46
C SER A 260 -1.49 11.82 14.79
N GLY A 261 -0.46 10.99 14.82
CA GLY A 261 -0.10 10.16 15.98
C GLY A 261 -1.04 8.96 16.20
N ILE A 262 -2.01 8.73 15.31
CA ILE A 262 -2.93 7.59 15.38
C ILE A 262 -2.25 6.35 14.80
N ASN A 263 -2.30 5.24 15.54
CA ASN A 263 -1.77 3.95 15.08
C ASN A 263 -2.87 2.88 15.12
N PHE A 264 -3.55 2.65 13.99
CA PHE A 264 -4.60 1.64 13.89
C PHE A 264 -4.08 0.20 14.00
N VAL A 265 -2.80 -0.05 13.69
CA VAL A 265 -2.19 -1.37 13.90
C VAL A 265 -2.21 -1.69 15.40
N GLU A 266 -1.82 -0.73 16.24
CA GLU A 266 -1.89 -0.86 17.70
C GLU A 266 -3.34 -0.88 18.19
N CYS A 267 -4.18 0.07 17.77
CA CYS A 267 -5.57 0.15 18.23
C CYS A 267 -6.33 -1.16 17.98
N PHE A 268 -6.12 -1.80 16.83
CA PHE A 268 -6.86 -3.01 16.47
C PHE A 268 -6.10 -4.31 16.77
N GLY A 269 -4.94 -4.23 17.44
CA GLY A 269 -4.12 -5.39 17.79
C GLY A 269 -3.66 -6.20 16.57
N LEU A 270 -3.32 -5.52 15.48
CA LEU A 270 -2.78 -6.14 14.27
C LEU A 270 -1.27 -6.34 14.42
N SER A 271 -0.73 -7.40 13.81
CA SER A 271 0.70 -7.68 13.88
C SER A 271 1.57 -6.80 12.96
N GLY A 272 0.96 -6.11 11.99
CA GLY A 272 1.65 -5.18 11.10
C GLY A 272 0.76 -4.54 10.02
N GLY A 273 1.33 -3.60 9.28
CA GLY A 273 0.68 -2.83 8.21
C GLY A 273 1.04 -1.35 8.25
N MET A 274 0.36 -0.54 7.44
CA MET A 274 0.47 0.92 7.49
C MET A 274 -0.28 1.46 8.72
N PRO A 275 0.40 2.14 9.69
CA PRO A 275 -0.22 2.55 10.95
C PRO A 275 -1.50 3.39 10.78
N THR A 276 -1.51 4.29 9.81
CA THR A 276 -2.62 5.23 9.58
C THR A 276 -3.56 4.80 8.46
N LEU A 277 -3.39 3.61 7.87
CA LEU A 277 -4.27 3.07 6.83
C LEU A 277 -4.38 1.55 6.94
N VAL A 278 -5.50 1.07 7.49
CA VAL A 278 -5.71 -0.38 7.68
C VAL A 278 -7.05 -0.84 7.14
N SER A 279 -7.06 -2.04 6.55
CA SER A 279 -8.30 -2.71 6.13
C SER A 279 -8.53 -3.97 6.94
N ILE A 280 -9.66 -4.01 7.65
CA ILE A 280 -10.11 -5.14 8.45
C ILE A 280 -11.39 -5.76 7.86
N ASN A 281 -11.67 -7.02 8.22
CA ASN A 281 -12.95 -7.64 7.89
C ASN A 281 -14.10 -6.97 8.66
N ARG A 282 -15.25 -6.74 8.00
CA ARG A 282 -16.44 -6.09 8.58
C ARG A 282 -16.93 -6.74 9.87
N ARG A 283 -16.71 -8.05 10.07
CA ARG A 283 -17.06 -8.71 11.34
C ARG A 283 -16.29 -8.18 12.55
N LYS A 284 -15.14 -7.55 12.35
CA LYS A 284 -14.35 -6.89 13.41
C LYS A 284 -14.75 -5.41 13.61
N LEU A 285 -15.66 -4.88 12.79
CA LEU A 285 -15.98 -3.46 12.75
C LEU A 285 -16.54 -2.94 14.07
N ALA A 286 -17.53 -3.61 14.67
CA ALA A 286 -18.11 -3.15 15.94
C ALA A 286 -17.07 -3.02 17.05
N GLY A 287 -16.16 -4.00 17.15
CA GLY A 287 -15.04 -3.95 18.09
C GLY A 287 -14.08 -2.80 17.79
N ALA A 288 -13.69 -2.62 16.53
CA ALA A 288 -12.82 -1.52 16.11
C ALA A 288 -13.44 -0.14 16.39
N LEU A 289 -14.73 0.06 16.10
CA LEU A 289 -15.44 1.30 16.42
C LEU A 289 -15.50 1.56 17.92
N THR A 290 -15.71 0.53 18.73
CA THR A 290 -15.70 0.64 20.20
C THR A 290 -14.33 1.07 20.71
N THR A 291 -13.24 0.51 20.17
CA THR A 291 -11.87 0.96 20.50
C THR A 291 -11.66 2.44 20.15
N LEU A 292 -12.27 2.94 19.08
CA LEU A 292 -12.22 4.34 18.66
C LEU A 292 -13.25 5.25 19.38
N GLY A 293 -13.88 4.77 20.45
CA GLY A 293 -14.77 5.58 21.29
C GLY A 293 -16.24 5.65 20.84
N VAL A 294 -16.65 4.88 19.83
CA VAL A 294 -18.08 4.76 19.47
C VAL A 294 -18.81 3.92 20.51
N GLY A 295 -19.96 4.39 21.00
CA GLY A 295 -20.78 3.63 21.94
C GLY A 295 -21.20 2.26 21.38
N ALA A 296 -21.16 1.20 22.21
CA ALA A 296 -21.32 -0.19 21.77
C ALA A 296 -22.59 -0.44 20.93
N ALA A 297 -23.73 0.16 21.30
CA ALA A 297 -24.98 0.01 20.55
C ALA A 297 -24.88 0.63 19.14
N ALA A 298 -24.32 1.84 19.03
CA ALA A 298 -24.09 2.51 17.75
C ALA A 298 -23.04 1.76 16.90
N ALA A 299 -22.01 1.21 17.53
CA ALA A 299 -20.99 0.41 16.86
C ALA A 299 -21.58 -0.87 16.23
N LEU A 300 -22.50 -1.54 16.93
CA LEU A 300 -23.23 -2.69 16.40
C LEU A 300 -24.13 -2.28 15.23
N GLU A 301 -24.89 -1.19 15.39
CA GLU A 301 -25.78 -0.67 14.34
C GLU A 301 -25.04 -0.39 13.02
N VAL A 302 -23.84 0.20 13.11
CA VAL A 302 -23.00 0.49 11.93
C VAL A 302 -22.42 -0.79 11.32
N ALA A 303 -22.13 -1.81 12.13
CA ALA A 303 -21.53 -3.05 11.67
C ALA A 303 -22.51 -3.96 10.93
N GLU A 304 -23.82 -3.85 11.21
CA GLU A 304 -24.86 -4.62 10.54
C GLU A 304 -24.88 -4.38 9.02
N PRO A 305 -24.97 -5.43 8.19
CA PRO A 305 -25.13 -5.28 6.75
C PRO A 305 -26.43 -4.53 6.42
N PRO A 306 -26.52 -3.84 5.27
CA PRO A 306 -27.75 -3.17 4.82
C PRO A 306 -28.96 -4.09 4.56
N SER A 307 -28.90 -5.38 4.85
CA SER A 307 -29.99 -6.36 4.70
C SER A 307 -30.34 -7.04 6.03
N ALA A 308 -30.87 -6.24 6.96
CA ALA A 308 -31.60 -6.68 8.15
C ALA A 308 -32.55 -5.57 8.69
N ARG A 309 -32.75 -4.50 7.94
CA ARG A 309 -33.74 -3.46 8.24
C ARG A 309 -34.90 -3.71 7.27
N ASP A 310 -35.96 -4.31 7.80
CA ASP A 310 -37.26 -4.48 7.15
C ASP A 310 -37.78 -3.14 6.60
#